data_AF-A0A510E3N1-F1
#
_entry.id   AF-A0A510E3N1-F1
#
_cell.length_a   1.000
_cell.length_b   1.000
_cell.length_c   1.000
_cell.angle_alpha   90.00
_cell.angle_beta   90.00
_cell.angle_gamma   90.00
#
_symmetry.space_group_name_H-M   'P 1'
#
loop_
_entity.id
_entity.type
_entity.pdbx_description
1 polymer ?
#
loop_
_entity_poly.entity_id
_entity_poly.type
_entity_poly.pdbx_seq_one_letter_code
_entity_poly.pdbx_strand_id
1 'polypeptide(L)' 'MDEVDCPRCRVKMEFLVEAELGDSSKTIKYFYKCPACGARVLDQEVRTRKDNEKVIIETLR' A
#
# COMPACT_ATOMS: atom_id res chain seq x y z
N MET A 1 5.56 -3.66 -13.85
CA MET A 1 5.70 -2.72 -12.72
C MET A 1 5.71 -1.36 -13.36
N ASP A 2 4.61 -0.64 -13.23
CA ASP A 2 4.38 0.56 -14.03
C ASP A 2 5.21 1.74 -13.51
N GLU A 3 5.80 2.49 -14.44
CA GLU A 3 6.48 3.74 -14.13
C GLU A 3 5.45 4.83 -13.86
N VAL A 4 5.24 5.16 -12.58
CA VAL A 4 4.30 6.22 -12.17
C VAL A 4 5.03 7.54 -12.01
N ASP A 5 4.57 8.56 -12.73
CA ASP A 5 5.05 9.93 -12.57
C ASP A 5 4.37 10.61 -11.39
N CYS A 6 5.14 11.32 -10.57
CA CYS A 6 4.58 12.07 -9.46
C CYS A 6 3.57 13.13 -9.96
N PRO A 7 2.34 13.16 -9.41
CA PRO A 7 1.33 14.14 -9.84
C PRO A 7 1.70 15.59 -9.50
N ARG A 8 2.71 15.81 -8.63
CA ARG A 8 3.17 17.14 -8.21
C ARG A 8 4.37 17.64 -9.00
N CYS A 9 5.46 16.86 -9.05
CA CYS A 9 6.72 17.29 -9.64
C CYS A 9 7.17 16.48 -10.87
N ARG A 10 6.35 15.52 -11.33
CA ARG A 10 6.59 14.67 -12.51
C ARG A 10 7.85 13.78 -12.47
N VAL A 11 8.55 13.74 -11.34
CA VAL A 11 9.65 12.78 -11.10
C VAL A 11 9.08 11.37 -10.96
N LYS A 12 9.81 10.36 -11.47
CA LYS A 12 9.48 8.94 -11.32
C LYS A 12 9.35 8.55 -9.85
N MET A 13 8.27 7.87 -9.50
CA MET A 13 8.00 7.44 -8.14
C MET A 13 8.59 6.05 -7.88
N GLU A 14 8.94 5.80 -6.62
CA GLU A 14 9.37 4.50 -6.14
C GLU A 14 8.16 3.72 -5.62
N PHE A 15 8.06 2.45 -5.99
CA PHE A 15 7.03 1.57 -5.44
C PHE A 15 7.52 0.95 -4.14
N LEU A 16 6.72 1.08 -3.09
CA LEU A 16 7.05 0.65 -1.75
C LEU A 16 5.91 -0.16 -1.15
N VAL A 17 6.27 -1.00 -0.18
CA VAL A 17 5.33 -1.82 0.59
C VAL A 17 5.54 -1.54 2.07
N GLU A 18 4.45 -1.24 2.76
CA GLU A 18 4.41 -1.16 4.22
C GLU A 18 3.47 -2.23 4.76
N ALA A 19 3.87 -2.87 5.86
CA ALA A 19 3.04 -3.84 6.56
C ALA A 19 2.85 -3.40 8.01
N GLU A 20 1.60 -3.34 8.43
CA GLU A 20 1.19 -3.08 9.81
C GLU A 20 0.63 -4.39 10.39
N LEU A 21 1.18 -4.80 11.52
CA LEU A 21 0.76 -5.99 12.26
C LEU A 21 -0.03 -5.54 13.48
N GLY A 22 -1.30 -5.93 13.54
CA GLY A 22 -2.12 -5.90 14.75
C GLY A 22 -2.18 -7.30 15.38
N ASP A 23 -2.79 -7.39 16.56
CA ASP A 23 -2.86 -8.64 17.33
C ASP A 23 -3.50 -9.81 16.57
N SER A 24 -4.49 -9.53 15.72
CA SER A 24 -5.22 -10.54 14.92
C SER A 24 -5.51 -10.06 13.49
N SER A 25 -4.87 -8.97 13.08
CA SER A 25 -5.04 -8.35 11.78
C SER A 25 -3.70 -7.96 11.17
N LYS A 26 -3.64 -7.93 9.84
CA LYS A 26 -2.48 -7.42 9.10
C LYS A 26 -2.97 -6.54 7.97
N THR A 27 -2.38 -5.36 7.85
CA THR A 27 -2.65 -4.45 6.75
C THR A 27 -1.38 -4.31 5.92
N ILE A 28 -1.46 -4.57 4.62
CA ILE A 28 -0.37 -4.41 3.67
C ILE A 28 -0.77 -3.30 2.71
N LYS A 29 0.03 -2.23 2.64
CA LYS A 29 -0.19 -1.09 1.75
C LYS A 29 0.89 -1.08 0.68
N TYR A 30 0.47 -1.19 -0.56
CA TYR A 30 1.27 -0.97 -1.75
C TYR A 30 1.05 0.48 -2.19
N PHE A 31 2.11 1.25 -2.31
CA PHE A 31 2.00 2.66 -2.68
C PHE A 31 3.23 3.12 -3.44
N TYR A 32 3.04 4.15 -4.25
CA TYR A 32 4.12 4.89 -4.88
C TYR A 32 4.50 6.07 -3.98
N LYS A 33 5.81 6.29 -3.76
CA LYS A 33 6.35 7.46 -3.05
C LYS A 33 7.28 8.24 -3.96
N CYS A 34 7.07 9.56 -4.02
CA CYS A 34 7.96 10.44 -4.76
C CYS A 34 9.23 10.71 -3.94
N PRO A 35 10.43 10.39 -4.45
CA PRO A 35 11.67 10.67 -3.73
C PRO A 35 11.99 12.16 -3.63
N ALA A 36 11.47 12.98 -4.54
CA ALA A 36 11.76 14.42 -4.59
C ALA A 36 10.85 15.27 -3.66
N CYS A 37 9.54 15.01 -3.63
CA CYS A 37 8.58 15.84 -2.87
C CYS A 37 7.80 15.07 -1.78
N GLY A 38 8.04 13.77 -1.64
CA GLY A 38 7.41 12.94 -0.60
C GLY A 38 5.95 12.58 -0.84
N ALA A 39 5.34 13.00 -1.96
CA ALA A 39 3.96 12.63 -2.31
C ALA A 39 3.78 11.10 -2.32
N ARG A 40 2.66 10.62 -1.79
CA ARG A 40 2.31 9.19 -1.75
C ARG A 40 1.03 8.96 -2.55
N VAL A 41 1.00 7.91 -3.35
CA VAL A 41 -0.19 7.45 -4.10
C VAL A 41 -0.43 5.99 -3.70
N LEU A 42 -1.56 5.71 -3.06
CA LEU A 42 -1.95 4.35 -2.72
C LEU A 42 -2.30 3.61 -4.01
N ASP A 43 -1.75 2.41 -4.19
CA ASP A 43 -2.03 1.54 -5.33
C ASP A 43 -2.99 0.42 -4.92
N GLN A 44 -2.69 -0.25 -3.82
CA GLN A 44 -3.51 -1.32 -3.28
C GLN A 44 -3.35 -1.42 -1.77
N GLU A 45 -4.43 -1.73 -1.09
CA GLU A 45 -4.42 -2.10 0.33
C GLU A 45 -5.03 -3.48 0.50
N VAL A 46 -4.30 -4.37 1.19
CA VAL A 46 -4.77 -5.71 1.55
C VAL A 46 -4.91 -5.76 3.06
N ARG A 47 -6.11 -6.04 3.53
CA ARG A 47 -6.40 -6.25 4.95
C ARG A 47 -6.67 -7.72 5.18
N THR A 48 -6.03 -8.29 6.18
CA THR A 48 -6.36 -9.60 6.70
C THR A 48 -6.80 -9.49 8.14
N ARG A 49 -7.82 -10.27 8.51
CA ARG A 49 -8.23 -10.44 9.90
C ARG A 49 -8.61 -11.88 10.16
N LYS A 50 -8.31 -12.38 11.35
CA LYS A 50 -8.83 -13.66 11.81
C LYS A 50 -10.25 -13.48 12.32
N ASP A 51 -11.17 -14.31 11.84
CA ASP A 51 -12.54 -14.39 12.32
C ASP A 51 -12.86 -15.85 12.65
N ASN A 52 -12.83 -16.19 13.94
CA ASN A 52 -12.97 -17.55 14.45
C ASN A 52 -11.98 -18.53 13.77
N GLU A 53 -12.48 -19.47 12.96
CA GLU A 53 -11.71 -20.46 12.20
C GLU A 53 -11.38 -20.02 10.77
N LYS A 54 -11.70 -18.77 10.40
CA LYS A 54 -11.52 -18.23 9.06
C LYS A 54 -10.53 -17.09 9.06
N VAL A 55 -9.89 -16.90 7.92
CA VAL A 55 -9.12 -15.69 7.61
C VAL A 55 -9.90 -14.92 6.56
N ILE A 56 -10.29 -13.70 6.91
CA ILE A 56 -10.93 -12.78 5.97
C ILE A 56 -9.82 -11.97 5.32
N ILE A 57 -9.84 -11.90 3.99
CA ILE A 57 -8.92 -11.10 3.19
C ILE A 57 -9.76 -10.12 2.37
N GLU A 58 -9.50 -8.83 2.55
CA GLU A 58 -10.15 -7.74 1.81
C GLU A 58 -9.09 -7.03 0.97
N THR A 59 -9.38 -6.82 -0.31
CA THR A 59 -8.51 -6.07 -1.22
C THR A 59 -9.21 -4.78 -1.63
N LEU A 60 -8.56 -3.65 -1.39
CA LEU A 60 -9.04 -2.30 -1.70
C LEU A 60 -8.10 -1.68 -2.76
N ARG A 61 -8.68 -1.06 -3.77
CA ARG A 61 -7.99 -0.33 -4.84
C ARG A 61 -8.52 1.10 -4.88
#